data_AF-V5BJU2-F1
#
_entry.id   AF-V5BJU2-F1
#
_cell.length_a   1.000
_cell.length_b   1.000
_cell.length_c   1.000
_cell.angle_alpha   90.00
_cell.angle_beta   90.00
_cell.angle_gamma   90.00
#
_symmetry.space_group_name_H-M   'P 1'
#
loop_
_entity.id
_entity.type
_entity.pdbx_description
1 polymer ?
#
loop_
_entity_poly.entity_id
_entity_poly.type
_entity_poly.pdbx_seq_one_letter_code
_entity_poly.pdbx_strand_id
1 'polypeptide(L)' 'MGWRECNHEETYSDAEVEARLKEELPHWYLENGWIRRKYKTSGWKGTLIVVNTVGHLAEAAFHHPDLT' A
#
# COMPACT_ATOMS: atom_id res chain seq x y z
N MET A 1 -3.38 5.79 -21.29
CA MET A 1 -3.37 6.23 -19.87
C MET A 1 -4.78 6.61 -19.40
N GLY A 2 -5.81 5.80 -19.68
CA GLY A 2 -7.22 6.16 -19.38
C GLY A 2 -7.67 5.87 -17.93
N TRP A 3 -7.00 4.95 -17.24
CA TRP A 3 -7.36 4.50 -15.89
C TRP A 3 -6.85 5.42 -14.75
N ARG A 4 -6.29 6.58 -15.08
CA ARG A 4 -5.84 7.59 -14.09
C ARG A 4 -6.94 8.62 -13.76
N GLU A 5 -8.00 8.65 -14.56
CA GLU A 5 -9.21 9.41 -14.24
C GLU A 5 -10.06 8.54 -13.30
N CYS A 6 -9.82 8.67 -12.00
CA CYS A 6 -10.63 8.02 -10.98
C CYS A 6 -11.56 9.05 -10.35
N ASN A 7 -12.86 8.77 -10.32
CA ASN A 7 -13.76 9.50 -9.44
C ASN A 7 -13.39 9.20 -7.99
N HIS A 8 -13.62 10.18 -7.10
CA HIS A 8 -13.19 10.14 -5.69
C HIS A 8 -13.69 8.90 -4.91
N GLU A 9 -14.73 8.23 -5.41
CA GLU A 9 -15.39 7.09 -4.75
C GLU A 9 -15.39 5.80 -5.58
N GLU A 10 -14.68 5.76 -6.71
CA GLU A 10 -14.57 4.53 -7.50
C GLU A 10 -13.64 3.52 -6.83
N THR A 11 -14.16 2.32 -6.61
CA THR A 11 -13.39 1.16 -6.17
C THR A 11 -12.86 0.42 -7.39
N TYR A 12 -11.55 0.16 -7.43
CA TYR A 12 -10.95 -0.72 -8.43
C TYR A 12 -11.44 -2.15 -8.28
N SER A 13 -11.63 -2.83 -9.40
CA SER A 13 -11.74 -4.29 -9.47
C SER A 13 -10.38 -4.95 -9.20
N ASP A 14 -10.40 -6.22 -8.78
CA ASP A 14 -9.18 -7.00 -8.52
C ASP A 14 -8.21 -6.99 -9.71
N ALA A 15 -8.73 -7.10 -10.94
CA ALA A 15 -7.91 -7.09 -12.15
C ALA A 15 -7.22 -5.73 -12.38
N GLU A 16 -7.90 -4.62 -12.08
CA GLU A 16 -7.32 -3.27 -12.16
C GLU A 16 -6.25 -3.05 -11.09
N VAL A 17 -6.52 -3.51 -9.86
CA VAL A 17 -5.54 -3.46 -8.77
C VAL A 17 -4.30 -4.25 -9.16
N GLU A 18 -4.43 -5.50 -9.58
CA GLU A 18 -3.30 -6.34 -9.97
C GLU A 18 -2.49 -5.77 -11.13
N ALA A 19 -3.16 -5.22 -12.15
CA ALA A 19 -2.50 -4.57 -13.28
C ALA A 19 -1.66 -3.37 -12.80
N ARG A 20 -2.24 -2.54 -11.93
CA ARG A 20 -1.56 -1.37 -11.36
C ARG A 20 -0.40 -1.74 -10.45
N LEU A 21 -0.56 -2.75 -9.61
CA LEU A 21 0.52 -3.25 -8.76
C LEU A 21 1.70 -3.75 -9.60
N LYS A 22 1.45 -4.47 -10.70
CA LYS A 22 2.52 -4.92 -11.60
C LYS A 22 3.27 -3.75 -12.27
N GLU A 23 2.56 -2.68 -12.63
CA GLU A 23 3.15 -1.52 -13.30
C GLU A 23 3.93 -0.61 -12.34
N GLU A 24 3.33 -0.25 -11.20
CA GLU A 24 3.84 0.83 -10.34
C GLU A 24 4.45 0.32 -9.02
N LEU A 25 3.99 -0.83 -8.52
CA LEU A 25 4.30 -1.33 -7.18
C LEU A 25 4.63 -2.84 -7.20
N PRO A 26 5.65 -3.30 -7.96
CA PRO A 26 5.86 -4.71 -8.33
C PRO A 26 6.15 -5.67 -7.15
N HIS A 27 6.26 -5.11 -5.96
CA HIS A 27 6.56 -5.79 -4.71
C HIS A 27 5.33 -5.98 -3.82
N TRP A 28 4.23 -5.33 -4.17
CA TRP A 28 2.92 -5.42 -3.54
C TRP A 28 2.06 -6.45 -4.28
N TYR A 29 1.12 -7.04 -3.57
CA TYR A 29 0.18 -8.02 -4.12
C TYR A 29 -1.20 -7.86 -3.50
N LEU A 30 -2.25 -8.22 -4.24
CA LEU A 30 -3.62 -8.26 -3.75
C LEU A 30 -3.89 -9.60 -3.06
N GLU A 31 -4.48 -9.57 -1.88
CA GLU A 31 -4.90 -10.77 -1.15
C GLU A 31 -6.14 -10.43 -0.28
N ASN A 32 -7.23 -11.18 -0.47
CA ASN A 32 -8.47 -11.03 0.30
C ASN A 32 -9.01 -9.59 0.37
N GLY A 33 -8.89 -8.82 -0.71
CA GLY A 33 -9.33 -7.41 -0.77
C GLY A 33 -8.32 -6.40 -0.21
N TRP A 34 -7.10 -6.84 0.17
CA TRP A 34 -6.04 -5.96 0.70
C TRP A 34 -4.82 -5.98 -0.21
N ILE A 35 -4.19 -4.83 -0.43
CA ILE A 35 -2.83 -4.80 -0.96
C ILE A 35 -1.82 -5.01 0.18
N ARG A 36 -0.82 -5.85 -0.05
CA ARG A 36 0.12 -6.26 1.01
C ARG A 36 1.55 -6.18 0.55
N ARG A 37 2.44 -5.84 1.50
CA ARG A 37 3.89 -5.88 1.31
C ARG A 37 4.59 -6.33 2.59
N LYS A 38 5.58 -7.22 2.45
CA LYS A 38 6.47 -7.60 3.53
C LYS A 38 7.81 -6.87 3.42
N TYR A 39 8.19 -6.17 4.49
CA TYR A 39 9.51 -5.56 4.62
C TYR A 39 10.39 -6.41 5.54
N LYS A 40 11.63 -6.68 5.10
CA LYS A 40 12.69 -7.21 5.96
C LYS A 40 13.64 -6.08 6.28
N THR A 41 13.71 -5.70 7.55
CA THR A 41 14.60 -4.65 8.04
C THR A 41 15.89 -5.27 8.58
N SER A 42 16.89 -4.43 8.85
CA SER A 42 18.19 -4.87 9.40
C SER A 42 18.14 -5.26 10.88
N GLY A 43 17.00 -5.08 11.55
CA GLY A 43 16.81 -5.39 12.97
C GLY A 43 15.79 -4.48 13.64
N TRP A 44 15.65 -4.61 14.95
CA TRP A 44 14.58 -3.96 15.74
C TRP A 44 14.54 -2.44 15.58
N LYS A 45 15.68 -1.75 15.73
CA LYS A 45 15.74 -0.29 15.56
C LYS A 45 15.30 0.15 14.16
N GLY A 46 15.70 -0.60 13.12
CA GLY A 46 15.29 -0.33 11.75
C GLY A 46 13.78 -0.49 11.55
N THR A 47 13.20 -1.55 12.13
CA THR A 47 11.74 -1.75 12.15
C THR A 47 11.02 -0.57 12.79
N LEU A 48 11.46 -0.12 13.98
CA LEU A 48 10.82 1.00 14.68
C LEU A 48 10.83 2.30 13.88
N ILE A 49 11.91 2.60 13.16
CA ILE A 49 11.98 3.79 12.31
C ILE A 49 10.95 3.69 11.18
N VAL A 50 10.90 2.55 10.48
CA VAL A 50 9.97 2.34 9.36
C VAL A 50 8.52 2.46 9.82
N VAL A 51 8.13 1.76 10.89
CA VAL A 51 6.72 1.78 11.35
C VAL A 51 6.31 3.17 11.85
N ASN A 52 7.21 3.93 12.50
CA ASN A 52 6.92 5.30 12.91
C ASN A 52 6.75 6.24 11.71
N THR A 53 7.58 6.11 10.67
CA THR A 53 7.42 6.89 9.45
C THR A 53 6.10 6.56 8.76
N VAL A 54 5.75 5.27 8.64
CA VAL A 54 4.45 4.84 8.08
C VAL A 54 3.30 5.41 8.90
N GLY A 55 3.35 5.33 10.24
CA GLY A 55 2.32 5.87 11.11
C GLY A 55 2.13 7.38 10.96
N HIS A 56 3.22 8.14 10.83
CA HIS A 56 3.14 9.59 10.60
C HIS A 56 2.47 9.93 9.26
N LEU A 57 2.84 9.23 8.19
CA LEU A 57 2.24 9.43 6.87
C LEU A 57 0.77 8.99 6.82
N ALA A 58 0.44 7.88 7.48
CA ALA A 58 -0.92 7.38 7.59
C ALA A 58 -1.85 8.39 8.27
N GLU A 59 -1.38 9.03 9.35
CA GLU A 59 -2.13 10.08 10.04
C GLU A 59 -2.32 11.32 9.17
N ALA A 60 -1.25 11.77 8.49
CA ALA A 60 -1.34 12.90 7.57
C ALA A 60 -2.30 12.66 6.40
N ALA A 61 -2.43 11.41 5.95
CA ALA A 61 -3.33 10.99 4.88
C ALA A 61 -4.74 10.60 5.37
N PHE A 62 -4.95 10.52 6.70
CA PHE A 62 -6.15 9.96 7.31
C PHE A 62 -6.57 8.60 6.71
N HIS A 63 -5.58 7.73 6.50
CA HIS A 63 -5.76 6.40 5.92
C HIS A 63 -4.77 5.42 6.57
N HIS A 64 -5.27 4.60 7.49
CA HIS A 64 -4.43 3.80 8.36
C HIS A 64 -4.22 2.38 7.82
N PRO A 65 -2.97 1.90 7.76
CA PRO A 65 -2.66 0.52 7.40
C PRO A 65 -2.70 -0.41 8.62
N ASP A 66 -2.94 -1.69 8.37
CA ASP A 66 -2.66 -2.75 9.33
C ASP A 66 -1.16 -3.12 9.29
N LEU A 67 -0.49 -3.06 10.44
CA LEU A 67 0.93 -3.42 10.60
C LEU A 67 1.08 -4.60 11.55
N THR A 68 1.87 -5.60 11.14
CA THR A 68 2.14 -6.85 11.87
C THR A 68 3.60 -7.26 11.77
#